data_AF-A0AAQ3AH15-F1
#
_entry.id   AF-A0AAQ3AH15-F1
#
_cell.length_a   1.000
_cell.length_b   1.000
_cell.length_c   1.000
_cell.angle_alpha   90.00
_cell.angle_beta   90.00
_cell.angle_gamma   90.00
#
_symmetry.space_group_name_H-M   'P 1'
#
loop_
_entity.id
_entity.type
_entity.pdbx_description
1 polymer ?
#
loop_
_entity_poly.entity_id
_entity_poly.type
_entity_poly.pdbx_seq_one_letter_code
_entity_poly.pdbx_strand_id
1 'polypeptide(L)'
;MNKKTIKTSKHILECFGGIANIKQVEKDITRIKILVDSSSLVKREKLTENQNIIGAIKSNEFIEIVMNFEIIDDVYSNIIYTMNKKGQ
;
A
#
# COMPACT_ATOMS: atom_id res chain seq x y z
N MET A 1 -9.70 10.91 -9.43
CA MET A 1 -8.61 10.47 -8.52
C MET A 1 -7.58 11.58 -8.39
N ASN A 2 -7.19 11.92 -7.16
CA ASN A 2 -6.22 12.98 -6.86
C ASN A 2 -4.78 12.55 -7.26
N LYS A 3 -4.01 13.42 -7.92
CA LYS A 3 -2.61 13.12 -8.32
C LYS A 3 -1.72 12.72 -7.14
N LYS A 4 -1.96 13.31 -5.96
CA LYS A 4 -1.24 13.00 -4.72
C LYS A 4 -1.47 11.54 -4.30
N THR A 5 -2.72 11.10 -4.28
CA THR A 5 -3.10 9.76 -3.83
C THR A 5 -2.68 8.70 -4.84
N ILE A 6 -2.64 9.02 -6.14
CA ILE A 6 -2.10 8.13 -7.19
C ILE A 6 -0.60 7.93 -7.00
N LYS A 7 0.16 8.98 -6.68
CA LYS A 7 1.60 8.86 -6.41
C LYS A 7 1.86 8.01 -5.16
N THR A 8 1.09 8.22 -4.10
CA THR A 8 1.20 7.41 -2.87
C THR A 8 0.86 5.95 -3.11
N SER A 9 -0.21 5.64 -3.85
CA SER A 9 -0.55 4.25 -4.17
C SER A 9 0.53 3.57 -5.01
N LYS A 10 1.11 4.26 -5.99
CA LYS A 10 2.23 3.73 -6.80
C LYS A 10 3.46 3.45 -5.94
N HIS A 11 3.84 4.40 -5.09
CA HIS A 11 4.95 4.25 -4.16
C HIS A 11 4.79 3.02 -3.27
N ILE A 12 3.59 2.80 -2.73
CA ILE A 12 3.26 1.61 -1.94
C ILE A 12 3.47 0.35 -2.77
N LEU A 13 2.88 0.26 -3.96
CA LEU A 13 3.02 -0.92 -4.80
C LEU A 13 4.49 -1.23 -5.15
N GLU A 14 5.30 -0.21 -5.43
CA GLU A 14 6.73 -0.36 -5.70
C GLU A 14 7.51 -0.85 -4.47
N CYS A 15 7.21 -0.30 -3.28
CA CYS A 15 7.83 -0.75 -2.03
C CYS A 15 7.50 -2.21 -1.70
N PHE A 16 6.37 -2.72 -2.21
CA PHE A 16 5.94 -4.10 -1.99
C PHE A 16 6.43 -5.08 -3.07
N GLY A 17 7.33 -4.66 -3.97
CA GLY A 17 7.83 -5.52 -5.05
C GLY A 17 6.89 -5.61 -6.26
N GLY A 18 5.95 -4.67 -6.36
CA GLY A 18 4.92 -4.63 -7.40
C GLY A 18 3.70 -5.50 -7.07
N ILE A 19 2.66 -5.33 -7.89
CA ILE A 19 1.34 -5.99 -7.73
C ILE A 19 1.47 -7.53 -7.69
N ALA A 20 2.45 -8.10 -8.39
CA ALA A 20 2.63 -9.55 -8.48
C ALA A 20 3.03 -10.20 -7.15
N ASN A 21 3.52 -9.44 -6.17
CA ASN A 21 3.85 -9.94 -4.84
C ASN A 21 2.70 -9.77 -3.84
N ILE A 22 1.61 -9.11 -4.23
CA ILE A 22 0.49 -8.77 -3.34
C ILE A 22 -0.62 -9.81 -3.50
N LYS A 23 -0.93 -10.52 -2.40
CA LYS A 23 -2.04 -11.47 -2.34
C LYS A 23 -3.37 -10.81 -2.04
N GLN A 24 -3.35 -9.90 -1.08
CA GLN A 24 -4.55 -9.33 -0.50
C GLN A 24 -4.26 -7.94 0.05
N VAL A 25 -5.24 -7.05 -0.09
CA VAL A 25 -5.20 -5.69 0.44
C VAL A 25 -6.49 -5.45 1.19
N GLU A 26 -6.36 -5.03 2.44
CA GLU A 26 -7.47 -4.62 3.31
C GLU A 26 -7.20 -3.21 3.84
N LYS A 27 -8.22 -2.58 4.43
CA LYS A 27 -8.05 -1.32 5.15
C LYS A 27 -8.87 -1.28 6.43
N ASP A 28 -8.38 -0.52 7.39
CA ASP A 28 -9.18 0.03 8.48
C ASP A 28 -9.23 1.57 8.37
N ILE A 29 -9.59 2.25 9.46
CA ILE A 29 -9.74 3.71 9.50
C ILE A 29 -8.40 4.43 9.26
N THR A 30 -7.27 3.83 9.66
CA THR A 30 -5.96 4.50 9.68
C THR A 30 -4.85 3.71 8.98
N ARG A 31 -5.13 2.49 8.54
CA ARG A 31 -4.12 1.58 7.99
C ARG A 31 -4.59 0.85 6.76
N ILE A 32 -3.68 0.71 5.80
CA ILE A 32 -3.80 -0.26 4.71
C ILE A 32 -2.98 -1.49 5.08
N LYS A 33 -3.60 -2.67 5.07
CA LYS A 33 -2.97 -3.94 5.42
C LYS A 33 -2.73 -4.74 4.15
N ILE A 34 -1.50 -5.18 3.94
CA ILE A 34 -1.12 -5.90 2.73
C ILE A 34 -0.50 -7.24 3.11
N LEU A 35 -1.08 -8.31 2.58
CA LEU A 35 -0.52 -9.66 2.61
C LEU A 35 0.29 -9.89 1.34
N VAL A 36 1.49 -10.45 1.47
CA VAL A 36 2.42 -10.67 0.37
C VAL A 36 2.81 -12.14 0.20
N ASP A 37 3.23 -12.51 -1.00
CA ASP A 37 3.90 -13.79 -1.27
C ASP A 37 5.27 -13.87 -0.61
N SER A 38 6.07 -12.82 -0.75
CA SER A 38 7.41 -12.76 -0.19
C SER A 38 7.66 -11.46 0.56
N SER A 39 7.93 -11.59 1.85
CA SER A 39 8.34 -10.44 2.69
C SER A 39 9.73 -9.90 2.37
N SER A 40 10.59 -10.67 1.70
CA SER A 40 11.94 -10.21 1.32
C SER A 40 11.93 -9.20 0.17
N LEU A 41 10.83 -9.13 -0.59
CA LEU A 41 10.65 -8.14 -1.66
C LEU A 41 10.15 -6.79 -1.13
N VAL A 42 9.78 -6.72 0.16
CA VAL A 42 9.21 -5.52 0.75
C VAL A 42 10.30 -4.62 1.32
N LYS A 43 10.41 -3.42 0.73
CA LYS A 43 11.32 -2.35 1.14
C LYS A 43 10.63 -1.43 2.15
N ARG A 44 10.41 -1.93 3.38
CA ARG A 44 9.64 -1.22 4.42
C ARG A 44 10.27 0.12 4.79
N GLU A 45 11.59 0.19 4.81
CA GLU A 45 12.39 1.39 5.08
C GLU A 45 12.11 2.53 4.09
N LYS A 46 11.64 2.21 2.88
CA LYS A 46 11.34 3.21 1.85
C LYS A 46 9.90 3.74 1.92
N LEU A 47 9.02 3.10 2.68
CA LEU A 47 7.61 3.51 2.75
C LEU A 47 7.48 4.95 3.26
N THR A 48 8.27 5.33 4.27
CA THR A 48 8.26 6.66 4.89
C THR A 48 8.97 7.75 4.06
N GLU A 49 9.59 7.41 2.92
CA GLU A 49 10.07 8.42 1.96
C GLU A 49 8.89 9.22 1.34
N ASN A 50 7.69 8.63 1.35
CA ASN A 50 6.47 9.35 1.01
C ASN A 50 5.88 10.01 2.26
N GLN A 51 5.80 11.35 2.24
CA GLN A 51 5.32 12.19 3.35
C GLN A 51 3.88 11.90 3.82
N ASN A 52 3.11 11.13 3.05
CA ASN A 52 1.75 10.74 3.39
C ASN A 52 1.67 9.45 4.20
N ILE A 53 2.79 8.75 4.35
CA ILE A 53 2.91 7.51 5.10
C ILE A 53 3.60 7.85 6.42
N ILE A 54 2.90 7.64 7.52
CA ILE A 54 3.38 7.92 8.88
C ILE A 54 4.36 6.83 9.32
N GLY A 55 4.11 5.58 8.92
CA GLY A 55 4.97 4.46 9.26
C GLY A 55 4.45 3.14 8.71
N ALA A 56 5.21 2.08 8.94
CA ALA A 56 4.85 0.73 8.57
C ALA A 56 5.12 -0.25 9.73
N ILE A 57 4.17 -1.14 9.99
CA ILE A 57 4.22 -2.13 11.06
C ILE A 57 4.14 -3.51 10.41
N LYS A 58 4.97 -4.46 10.86
CA LYS A 58 4.79 -5.88 10.52
C LYS A 58 3.97 -6.52 11.63
N SER A 59 2.78 -7.02 11.32
CA SER A 59 1.88 -7.70 12.27
C SER A 59 1.47 -9.05 11.69
N ASN A 60 1.91 -10.14 12.32
CA ASN A 60 1.71 -11.50 11.82
C ASN A 60 2.18 -11.63 10.34
N GLU A 61 1.25 -11.98 9.45
CA GLU A 61 1.47 -12.15 8.01
C GLU A 61 1.29 -10.84 7.21
N PHE A 62 0.72 -9.81 7.84
CA PHE A 62 0.44 -8.53 7.19
C PHE A 62 1.57 -7.51 7.43
N ILE A 63 1.70 -6.62 6.46
CA ILE A 63 2.39 -5.35 6.64
C ILE A 63 1.33 -4.26 6.61
N GLU A 64 1.23 -3.51 7.71
CA GLU A 64 0.27 -2.43 7.89
C GLU A 64 0.96 -1.09 7.63
N ILE A 65 0.37 -0.27 6.77
CA ILE A 65 0.85 1.05 6.39
C ILE A 65 -0.04 2.08 7.07
N VAL A 66 0.52 2.82 8.01
CA VAL A 66 -0.18 3.88 8.75
C VAL A 66 -0.15 5.16 7.93
N MET A 67 -1.31 5.78 7.69
CA MET A 67 -1.42 7.02 6.92
C MET A 67 -2.54 7.94 7.41
N ASN A 68 -2.53 9.17 6.94
CA ASN A 68 -3.55 10.16 7.28
C ASN A 68 -4.95 9.70 6.80
N PHE A 69 -5.94 9.79 7.68
CA PHE A 69 -7.34 9.44 7.42
C PHE A 69 -7.94 10.23 6.25
N GLU A 70 -7.45 11.44 5.98
CA GLU A 70 -7.95 12.30 4.89
C GLU A 70 -7.72 11.71 3.48
N ILE A 71 -6.78 10.78 3.35
CA ILE A 71 -6.33 10.28 2.03
C ILE A 71 -6.40 8.76 1.91
N ILE A 72 -6.62 8.03 3.01
CA ILE A 72 -6.52 6.56 3.03
C ILE A 72 -7.49 5.89 2.06
N ASP A 73 -8.73 6.38 2.00
CA ASP A 73 -9.77 5.81 1.14
C ASP A 73 -9.43 5.95 -0.35
N ASP A 74 -8.90 7.10 -0.74
CA ASP A 74 -8.43 7.36 -2.10
C ASP A 74 -7.21 6.49 -2.44
N VAL A 75 -6.24 6.38 -1.52
CA VAL A 75 -5.03 5.57 -1.74
C VAL A 75 -5.39 4.10 -1.90
N TYR A 76 -6.25 3.57 -1.02
CA TYR A 76 -6.76 2.21 -1.12
C TYR A 76 -7.49 1.97 -2.43
N SER A 77 -8.42 2.86 -2.81
CA SER A 77 -9.18 2.75 -4.05
C SER A 77 -8.25 2.71 -5.28
N ASN A 78 -7.17 3.51 -5.27
CA ASN A 78 -6.18 3.49 -6.34
C ASN A 78 -5.38 2.19 -6.39
N ILE A 79 -5.03 1.61 -5.23
CA ILE A 79 -4.35 0.30 -5.17
C ILE A 79 -5.25 -0.77 -5.77
N ILE A 80 -6.50 -0.88 -5.30
CA ILE A 80 -7.47 -1.88 -5.78
C ILE A 80 -7.75 -1.70 -7.27
N TYR A 81 -7.95 -0.46 -7.73
CA TYR A 81 -8.12 -0.17 -9.15
C TYR A 81 -6.94 -0.65 -10.00
N THR A 82 -5.71 -0.41 -9.54
CA THR A 82 -4.49 -0.82 -10.26
C THR A 82 -4.34 -2.35 -10.28
N MET A 83 -4.67 -3.03 -9.18
CA MET A 83 -4.68 -4.49 -9.11
C MET A 83 -5.69 -5.09 -10.09
N ASN A 84 -6.92 -4.58 -10.12
CA ASN A 84 -7.98 -5.09 -10.98
C ASN A 84 -7.72 -4.81 -12.47
N LYS A 85 -7.09 -3.69 -12.81
CA LYS A 85 -6.74 -3.36 -14.20
C LYS A 85 -5.71 -4.31 -14.83
N LYS A 86 -4.93 -5.02 -14.02
CA LYS A 86 -3.93 -5.98 -14.50
C LYS A 86 -4.52 -7.39 -14.70
N GLY A 87 -5.77 -7.60 -14.28
CA GLY A 87 -6.54 -8.83 -14.50
C GLY A 87 -7.41 -8.79 -15.77
N GLN A 88 -7.31 -7.73 -16.58
CA GLN A 88 -7.86 -7.60 -17.93
C GLN A 88 -6.71 -7.58 -18.93
#